data_AF-A0A523RHQ5-F1
#
_entry.id   AF-A0A523RHQ5-F1
#
_cell.length_a   1.000
_cell.length_b   1.000
_cell.length_c   1.000
_cell.angle_alpha   90.00
_cell.angle_beta   90.00
_cell.angle_gamma   90.00
#
_symmetry.space_group_name_H-M   'P 1'
#
loop_
_entity.id
_entity.type
_entity.pdbx_description
1 polymer ?
#
loop_
_entity_poly.entity_id
_entity_poly.type
_entity_poly.pdbx_seq_one_letter_code
_entity_poly.pdbx_strand_id
1 'polypeptide(L)'
;MHINSHFAIGIIIGSLLHSTFNFTLLEFLLIVLLSFICDFDVFFAKYAVDHNHRMLITHSIFPSLLFITFGIIFLWPAVIFSGLTYSIHIIVDTFDWGTNFFYFQKKQIGLKLLISKEEFENLPKYLTKFKKAESFFDSKYYSSKVSLGIEAILFILMLVFTILFAFQFIFIITLYFVGLFFHLTRHYKIKRSESK
;
A
#
# COMPACT_ATOMS: atom_id res chain seq x y z
N MET A 1 0.80 -4.33 -0.50
CA MET A 1 -0.03 -4.98 0.55
C MET A 1 -1.49 -4.69 0.17
N HIS A 2 -2.49 -4.66 1.06
CA HIS A 2 -3.74 -3.98 0.69
C HIS A 2 -3.64 -2.49 0.95
N ILE A 3 -4.39 -1.70 0.18
CA ILE A 3 -4.55 -0.25 0.38
C ILE A 3 -4.89 0.08 1.84
N ASN A 4 -5.67 -0.79 2.50
CA ASN A 4 -6.02 -0.70 3.91
C ASN A 4 -4.82 -0.81 4.86
N SER A 5 -3.86 -1.69 4.56
CA SER A 5 -2.65 -1.85 5.36
C SER A 5 -1.78 -0.60 5.24
N HIS A 6 -1.65 -0.03 4.04
CA HIS A 6 -0.95 1.22 3.79
C HIS A 6 -1.64 2.42 4.44
N PHE A 7 -2.96 2.51 4.36
CA PHE A 7 -3.77 3.49 5.06
C PHE A 7 -3.54 3.43 6.58
N ALA A 8 -3.58 2.24 7.17
CA ALA A 8 -3.35 2.03 8.59
C ALA A 8 -1.94 2.50 9.01
N ILE A 9 -0.91 2.18 8.22
CA ILE A 9 0.46 2.68 8.42
C ILE A 9 0.49 4.22 8.41
N GLY A 10 -0.19 4.85 7.44
CA GLY A 10 -0.31 6.31 7.36
C GLY A 10 -0.93 6.93 8.60
N ILE A 11 -2.02 6.34 9.11
CA ILE A 11 -2.68 6.80 10.35
C ILE A 11 -1.78 6.60 11.57
N ILE A 12 -1.09 5.45 11.69
CA ILE A 12 -0.18 5.18 12.81
C ILE A 12 0.95 6.22 12.85
N ILE A 13 1.61 6.45 11.72
CA ILE A 13 2.71 7.41 11.59
C ILE A 13 2.21 8.83 11.81
N GLY A 14 1.10 9.22 11.17
CA GLY A 14 0.48 10.52 11.35
C GLY A 14 0.11 10.78 12.81
N SER A 15 -0.45 9.79 13.50
CA SER A 15 -0.82 9.88 14.92
C SER A 15 0.40 10.06 15.81
N LEU A 16 1.44 9.24 15.64
CA LEU A 16 2.70 9.39 16.36
C LEU A 16 3.27 10.80 16.21
N LEU A 17 3.39 11.26 14.97
CA LEU A 17 4.02 12.55 14.69
C LEU A 17 3.15 13.73 15.13
N HIS A 18 1.82 13.60 15.08
CA HIS A 18 0.91 14.65 15.55
C HIS A 18 1.18 14.99 17.02
N SER A 19 1.49 13.99 17.87
CA SER A 19 1.83 14.22 19.28
C SER A 19 3.02 15.17 19.49
N THR A 20 3.91 15.29 18.50
CA THR A 20 5.12 16.11 18.56
C THR A 20 4.97 17.42 17.78
N PHE A 21 4.31 17.40 16.62
CA PHE A 21 4.26 18.52 15.69
C PHE A 21 2.92 19.27 15.69
N ASN A 22 1.89 18.77 16.36
CA ASN A 22 0.54 19.37 16.42
C ASN A 22 -0.05 19.70 15.03
N PHE A 23 0.04 18.75 14.09
CA PHE A 23 -0.47 18.92 12.73
C PHE A 23 -1.93 19.36 12.67
N THR A 24 -2.22 20.25 11.72
CA THR A 24 -3.58 20.55 11.29
C THR A 24 -4.22 19.34 10.61
N LEU A 25 -5.56 19.36 10.43
CA LEU A 25 -6.27 18.30 9.71
C LEU A 25 -5.71 18.09 8.30
N LEU A 26 -5.38 19.18 7.58
CA LEU A 26 -4.84 19.10 6.22
C LEU A 26 -3.49 18.39 6.17
N GLU A 27 -2.59 18.74 7.08
CA GLU A 27 -1.26 18.14 7.18
C GLU A 27 -1.33 16.66 7.57
N PHE A 28 -2.22 16.33 8.51
CA PHE A 28 -2.47 14.95 8.90
C PHE A 28 -3.03 14.13 7.72
N LEU A 29 -4.02 14.67 7.02
CA LEU A 29 -4.59 14.04 5.83
C LEU A 29 -3.56 13.88 4.71
N LEU A 30 -2.62 14.82 4.54
CA LEU A 30 -1.56 14.71 3.55
C LEU A 30 -0.64 13.51 3.85
N ILE A 31 -0.22 13.34 5.11
CA ILE A 31 0.62 12.21 5.54
C ILE A 31 -0.11 10.88 5.31
N VAL A 32 -1.39 10.82 5.70
CA VAL A 32 -2.22 9.63 5.52
C VAL A 32 -2.45 9.33 4.04
N LEU A 33 -2.79 10.34 3.23
CA LEU A 33 -3.07 10.16 1.81
C LEU A 33 -1.83 9.65 1.07
N LEU A 34 -0.66 10.24 1.30
CA LEU A 34 0.58 9.80 0.65
C LEU A 34 1.05 8.42 1.09
N SER A 35 0.47 7.84 2.14
CA SER A 35 0.78 6.45 2.53
C SER A 35 0.22 5.43 1.55
N PHE A 36 -0.81 5.76 0.78
CA PHE A 36 -1.51 4.79 -0.09
C PHE A 36 -1.91 5.35 -1.46
N ILE A 37 -1.67 6.64 -1.76
CA ILE A 37 -2.11 7.24 -3.02
C ILE A 37 -1.48 6.58 -4.26
N CYS A 38 -0.28 6.01 -4.14
CA CYS A 38 0.37 5.27 -5.22
C CYS A 38 -0.46 4.09 -5.69
N ASP A 39 -1.20 3.39 -4.82
CA ASP A 39 -2.02 2.23 -5.20
C ASP A 39 -3.09 2.56 -6.25
N PHE A 40 -3.49 3.83 -6.38
CA PHE A 40 -4.45 4.24 -7.40
C PHE A 40 -3.86 4.25 -8.81
N ASP A 41 -2.54 4.11 -8.96
CA ASP A 41 -1.93 3.96 -10.27
C ASP A 41 -2.24 2.60 -10.92
N VAL A 42 -2.91 1.69 -10.21
CA VAL A 42 -3.55 0.49 -10.76
C VAL A 42 -4.50 0.82 -11.91
N PHE A 43 -5.14 2.00 -11.92
CA PHE A 43 -5.97 2.45 -13.04
C PHE A 43 -5.17 2.78 -14.30
N PHE A 44 -3.86 3.01 -14.15
CA PHE A 44 -2.91 3.25 -15.23
C PHE A 44 -2.06 2.01 -15.56
N ALA A 45 -2.36 0.85 -14.96
CA ALA A 45 -1.61 -0.39 -15.15
C ALA A 45 -1.45 -0.79 -16.63
N LYS A 46 -2.40 -0.43 -17.51
CA LYS A 46 -2.32 -0.67 -18.96
C LYS A 46 -1.12 -0.03 -19.65
N TYR A 47 -0.51 0.99 -19.04
CA TYR A 47 0.69 1.66 -19.55
C TYR A 47 1.97 1.11 -18.94
N ALA A 48 1.86 0.20 -17.96
CA ALA A 48 2.99 -0.38 -17.25
C ALA A 48 3.50 -1.64 -17.97
N VAL A 49 4.79 -1.95 -17.77
CA VAL A 49 5.39 -3.21 -18.25
C VAL A 49 4.62 -4.38 -17.63
N ASP A 50 4.28 -5.37 -18.44
CA ASP A 50 3.49 -6.56 -18.06
C ASP A 50 2.12 -6.24 -17.42
N HIS A 51 1.56 -5.06 -17.72
CA HIS A 51 0.32 -4.58 -17.11
C HIS A 51 0.36 -4.53 -15.57
N ASN A 52 1.55 -4.36 -15.00
CA ASN A 52 1.80 -4.35 -13.56
C ASN A 52 2.11 -2.93 -13.09
N HIS A 53 1.16 -2.28 -12.42
CA HIS A 53 1.29 -0.89 -11.96
C HIS A 53 2.53 -0.63 -11.09
N ARG A 54 3.05 -1.65 -10.38
CA ARG A 54 4.30 -1.57 -9.62
C ARG A 54 5.55 -1.32 -10.46
N MET A 55 5.42 -1.33 -11.78
CA MET A 55 6.45 -0.95 -12.74
C MET A 55 6.42 0.54 -13.11
N LEU A 56 5.37 1.27 -12.73
CA LEU A 56 5.25 2.71 -12.94
C LEU A 56 6.19 3.50 -12.01
N ILE A 57 6.56 4.70 -12.42
CA ILE A 57 7.44 5.58 -11.63
C ILE A 57 6.81 6.00 -10.30
N THR A 58 5.48 6.03 -10.23
CA THR A 58 4.71 6.22 -9.00
C THR A 58 5.01 5.14 -7.98
N HIS A 59 5.16 3.87 -8.40
CA HIS A 59 5.63 2.79 -7.53
C HIS A 59 7.16 2.66 -7.44
N SER A 60 7.84 3.79 -7.28
CA SER A 60 9.29 3.84 -7.03
C SER A 60 9.62 4.78 -5.87
N ILE A 61 10.89 4.84 -5.47
CA ILE A 61 11.33 5.75 -4.41
C ILE A 61 11.34 7.24 -4.85
N PHE A 62 11.26 7.52 -6.16
CA PHE A 62 11.40 8.88 -6.69
C PHE A 62 10.36 9.88 -6.19
N PRO A 63 9.05 9.59 -6.22
CA PRO A 63 8.05 10.52 -5.68
C PRO A 63 8.32 10.86 -4.21
N SER A 64 8.74 9.88 -3.41
CA SER A 64 9.12 10.10 -2.01
C SER A 64 10.28 11.09 -1.88
N LEU A 65 11.37 10.90 -2.65
CA LEU A 65 12.52 11.80 -2.64
C LEU A 65 12.15 13.23 -3.05
N LEU A 66 11.23 13.39 -4.01
CA LEU A 66 10.71 14.68 -4.42
C LEU A 66 9.95 15.37 -3.27
N PHE A 67 9.04 14.66 -2.60
CA PHE A 67 8.32 15.21 -1.45
C PHE A 67 9.26 15.59 -0.31
N ILE A 68 10.23 14.74 0.03
CA ILE A 68 11.23 15.05 1.07
C ILE A 68 12.01 16.31 0.70
N THR A 69 12.47 16.41 -0.54
CA THR A 69 13.24 17.58 -1.01
C THR A 69 12.40 18.86 -0.95
N PHE A 70 11.15 18.83 -1.41
CA PHE A 70 10.25 19.98 -1.29
C PHE A 70 9.98 20.34 0.18
N GLY A 71 9.73 19.35 1.03
CA GLY A 71 9.51 19.58 2.46
C GLY A 71 10.71 20.23 3.15
N ILE A 72 11.94 19.86 2.77
CA ILE A 72 13.18 20.48 3.27
C ILE A 72 13.29 21.93 2.78
N ILE A 73 13.09 22.18 1.48
CA ILE A 73 13.20 23.53 0.90
C ILE A 73 12.21 24.51 1.54
N PHE A 74 10.98 24.07 1.78
CA PHE A 74 9.93 24.91 2.37
C PHE A 74 9.85 24.81 3.90
N LEU A 75 10.73 24.06 4.54
CA LEU A 75 10.73 23.80 5.99
C LEU A 75 9.35 23.35 6.50
N TRP A 76 8.68 22.46 5.76
CA TRP A 76 7.33 22.00 6.07
C TRP A 76 7.35 20.52 6.53
N PRO A 77 7.34 20.24 7.84
CA PRO A 77 7.50 18.89 8.36
C PRO A 77 6.46 17.90 7.82
N ALA A 78 5.20 18.34 7.65
CA ALA A 78 4.15 17.49 7.12
C ALA A 78 4.49 16.92 5.74
N VAL A 79 5.10 17.73 4.85
CA VAL A 79 5.52 17.29 3.51
C VAL A 79 6.69 16.32 3.59
N ILE A 80 7.67 16.57 4.47
CA ILE A 80 8.80 15.66 4.72
C ILE A 80 8.28 14.29 5.17
N PHE A 81 7.39 14.27 6.16
CA PHE A 81 6.83 13.03 6.68
C PHE A 81 5.91 12.34 5.68
N SER A 82 5.19 13.09 4.85
CA SER A 82 4.41 12.51 3.75
C SER A 82 5.32 11.78 2.76
N GLY A 83 6.48 12.36 2.43
CA GLY A 83 7.51 11.69 1.65
C GLY A 83 8.05 10.43 2.34
N LEU A 84 8.34 10.46 3.63
CA LEU A 84 8.80 9.28 4.38
C LEU A 84 7.74 8.17 4.43
N THR A 85 6.48 8.52 4.63
CA THR A 85 5.37 7.56 4.64
C THR A 85 5.16 6.93 3.26
N TYR A 86 5.32 7.70 2.18
CA TYR A 86 5.36 7.16 0.81
C TYR A 86 6.53 6.18 0.63
N SER A 87 7.72 6.51 1.13
CA SER A 87 8.88 5.60 1.12
C SER A 87 8.55 4.28 1.83
N ILE A 88 7.92 4.35 3.01
CA ILE A 88 7.54 3.15 3.78
C ILE A 88 6.56 2.29 2.98
N HIS A 89 5.59 2.89 2.28
CA HIS A 89 4.72 2.16 1.37
C HIS A 89 5.53 1.36 0.35
N ILE A 90 6.43 2.02 -0.39
CA ILE A 90 7.23 1.39 -1.44
C ILE A 90 8.12 0.28 -0.87
N ILE A 91 8.72 0.52 0.30
CA ILE A 91 9.55 -0.47 1.00
C ILE A 91 8.71 -1.70 1.36
N VAL A 92 7.53 -1.51 1.97
CA VAL A 92 6.62 -2.60 2.33
C VAL A 92 6.25 -3.42 1.09
N ASP A 93 6.00 -2.77 -0.04
CA ASP A 93 5.68 -3.45 -1.29
C ASP A 93 6.87 -4.18 -1.94
N THR A 94 8.10 -3.94 -1.47
CA THR A 94 9.22 -4.84 -1.83
C THR A 94 9.12 -6.20 -1.15
N PHE A 95 8.44 -6.30 0.00
CA PHE A 95 8.31 -7.55 0.74
C PHE A 95 7.22 -8.46 0.16
N ASP A 96 6.14 -7.93 -0.40
CA ASP A 96 4.98 -8.73 -0.79
C ASP A 96 5.07 -9.30 -2.23
N TRP A 97 5.16 -8.43 -3.22
CA TRP A 97 5.12 -8.71 -4.65
C TRP A 97 6.33 -8.11 -5.40
N GLY A 98 7.06 -7.20 -4.76
CA GLY A 98 8.19 -6.50 -5.34
C GLY A 98 7.77 -5.28 -6.16
N THR A 99 8.60 -4.25 -6.14
CA THR A 99 8.39 -3.00 -6.89
C THR A 99 9.56 -2.72 -7.82
N ASN A 100 9.37 -1.86 -8.80
CA ASN A 100 10.48 -1.29 -9.56
C ASN A 100 11.12 -0.16 -8.73
N PHE A 101 11.77 -0.53 -7.61
CA PHE A 101 12.18 0.39 -6.54
C PHE A 101 12.95 1.62 -7.03
N PHE A 102 13.92 1.43 -7.92
CA PHE A 102 14.71 2.50 -8.55
C PHE A 102 14.23 2.90 -9.94
N TYR A 103 13.11 2.35 -10.44
CA TYR A 103 12.52 2.59 -11.75
C TYR A 103 13.37 2.23 -13.00
N PHE A 104 14.66 2.59 -13.05
CA PHE A 104 15.53 2.50 -14.23
C PHE A 104 15.78 1.09 -14.73
N GLN A 105 15.80 0.11 -13.83
CA GLN A 105 16.11 -1.27 -14.20
C GLN A 105 14.94 -1.96 -14.92
N LYS A 106 13.73 -1.36 -14.90
CA LYS A 106 12.49 -1.93 -15.45
C LYS A 106 12.29 -3.39 -15.03
N LYS A 107 12.69 -3.72 -13.80
CA LYS A 107 12.52 -5.04 -13.19
C LYS A 107 12.01 -4.90 -11.76
N GLN A 108 11.17 -5.82 -11.33
CA GLN A 108 10.71 -5.88 -9.93
C GLN A 108 11.82 -6.40 -9.01
N ILE A 109 12.15 -5.62 -8.00
CA ILE A 109 13.09 -5.92 -6.92
C ILE A 109 12.29 -6.15 -5.63
N GLY A 110 12.78 -7.03 -4.77
CA GLY A 110 12.15 -7.31 -3.47
C GLY A 110 12.20 -8.79 -3.08
N LEU A 111 11.76 -9.10 -1.87
CA LEU A 111 11.70 -10.46 -1.33
C LEU A 111 10.54 -11.28 -1.90
N LYS A 112 9.44 -10.61 -2.30
CA LYS A 112 8.28 -11.24 -2.96
C LYS A 112 7.71 -12.43 -2.19
N LEU A 113 7.50 -12.28 -0.88
CA LEU A 113 7.16 -13.36 0.05
C LEU A 113 5.85 -14.11 -0.28
N LEU A 114 4.99 -13.54 -1.13
CA LEU A 114 3.70 -14.14 -1.52
C LEU A 114 3.79 -15.08 -2.72
N ILE A 115 4.95 -15.16 -3.39
CA ILE A 115 5.15 -15.98 -4.60
C ILE A 115 6.49 -16.70 -4.55
N SER A 116 6.52 -17.97 -4.98
CA SER A 116 7.77 -18.69 -5.09
C SER A 116 8.58 -18.20 -6.31
N LYS A 117 9.90 -18.43 -6.29
CA LYS A 117 10.75 -18.12 -7.44
C LYS A 117 10.28 -18.84 -8.72
N GLU A 118 9.89 -20.12 -8.60
CA GLU A 118 9.39 -20.91 -9.71
C GLU A 118 8.09 -20.34 -10.30
N GLU A 119 7.15 -19.94 -9.44
CA GLU A 119 5.89 -19.32 -9.85
C GLU A 119 6.12 -17.97 -10.52
N PHE A 120 7.07 -17.18 -10.02
CA PHE A 120 7.40 -15.88 -10.59
C PHE A 120 8.04 -16.02 -11.99
N GLU A 121 8.99 -16.93 -12.16
CA GLU A 121 9.67 -17.17 -13.45
C GLU A 121 8.74 -17.80 -14.49
N ASN A 122 7.72 -18.54 -14.06
CA ASN A 122 6.75 -19.22 -14.93
C ASN A 122 5.33 -18.63 -14.80
N LEU A 123 5.22 -17.35 -14.44
CA LEU A 123 3.95 -16.72 -14.07
C LEU A 123 2.81 -16.98 -15.09
N PRO A 124 3.01 -16.85 -16.43
CA PRO A 124 1.95 -17.13 -17.40
C PRO A 124 1.32 -18.52 -17.24
N LYS A 125 2.13 -19.56 -16.98
CA LYS A 125 1.65 -20.94 -16.78
C LYS A 125 0.79 -21.09 -15.53
N TYR A 126 1.07 -20.32 -14.49
CA TYR A 126 0.29 -20.36 -13.25
C TYR A 126 -0.99 -19.53 -13.37
N LEU A 127 -0.95 -18.41 -14.09
CA LEU A 127 -2.12 -17.58 -14.35
C LEU A 127 -3.18 -18.30 -15.18
N THR A 128 -2.80 -19.14 -16.14
CA THR A 128 -3.75 -19.92 -16.96
C THR A 128 -4.54 -20.98 -16.18
N LYS A 129 -4.16 -21.28 -14.92
CA LYS A 129 -4.91 -22.21 -14.06
C LYS A 129 -6.18 -21.59 -13.47
N PHE A 130 -6.34 -20.27 -13.59
CA PHE A 130 -7.49 -19.53 -13.07
C PHE A 130 -8.33 -18.99 -14.23
N LYS A 131 -9.64 -18.85 -14.02
CA LYS A 131 -10.52 -18.21 -15.02
C LYS A 131 -10.18 -16.74 -15.19
N LYS A 132 -9.68 -16.11 -14.12
CA LYS A 132 -9.18 -14.73 -14.10
C LYS A 132 -7.79 -14.67 -13.48
N ALA A 133 -6.86 -13.97 -14.12
CA ALA A 133 -5.48 -13.86 -13.65
C ALA A 133 -5.38 -13.24 -12.23
N GLU A 134 -6.29 -12.32 -11.89
CA GLU A 134 -6.34 -11.69 -10.57
C GLU A 134 -6.63 -12.68 -9.44
N SER A 135 -7.32 -13.79 -9.74
CA SER A 135 -7.62 -14.86 -8.79
C SER A 135 -6.36 -15.52 -8.24
N PHE A 136 -5.29 -15.61 -9.03
CA PHE A 136 -4.00 -16.14 -8.57
C PHE A 136 -3.46 -15.28 -7.41
N PHE A 137 -3.33 -13.96 -7.63
CA PHE A 137 -2.81 -13.03 -6.63
C PHE A 137 -3.69 -12.95 -5.38
N ASP A 138 -5.01 -12.91 -5.59
CA ASP A 138 -6.00 -12.90 -4.51
C ASP A 138 -5.93 -14.18 -3.66
N SER A 139 -5.84 -15.36 -4.29
CA SER A 139 -5.70 -16.64 -3.58
C SER A 139 -4.42 -16.73 -2.76
N LYS A 140 -3.28 -16.26 -3.30
CA LYS A 140 -2.01 -16.21 -2.60
C LYS A 140 -2.10 -15.32 -1.37
N TYR A 141 -2.68 -14.13 -1.52
CA TYR A 141 -2.82 -13.20 -0.42
C TYR A 141 -3.69 -13.77 0.71
N TYR A 142 -4.91 -14.18 0.40
CA TYR A 142 -5.88 -14.64 1.40
C TYR A 142 -5.57 -16.02 2.00
N SER A 143 -4.68 -16.80 1.37
CA SER A 143 -4.15 -18.03 1.97
C SER A 143 -2.99 -17.77 2.95
N SER A 144 -2.37 -16.59 2.91
CA SER A 144 -1.26 -16.21 3.78
C SER A 144 -1.76 -15.77 5.16
N LYS A 145 -1.70 -16.68 6.14
CA LYS A 145 -2.02 -16.37 7.55
C LYS A 145 -1.14 -15.25 8.12
N VAL A 146 0.11 -15.16 7.65
CA VAL A 146 1.05 -14.11 8.08
C VAL A 146 0.58 -12.75 7.60
N SER A 147 0.19 -12.62 6.33
CA SER A 147 -0.31 -11.36 5.78
C SER A 147 -1.58 -10.90 6.48
N LEU A 148 -2.55 -11.80 6.64
CA LEU A 148 -3.79 -11.49 7.37
C LEU A 148 -3.53 -11.13 8.84
N GLY A 149 -2.57 -11.79 9.49
CA GLY A 149 -2.15 -11.47 10.86
C GLY A 149 -1.53 -10.07 10.97
N ILE A 150 -0.65 -9.70 10.04
CA ILE A 150 -0.05 -8.36 9.97
C ILE A 150 -1.14 -7.29 9.79
N GLU A 151 -2.13 -7.53 8.94
CA GLU A 151 -3.23 -6.58 8.75
C GLU A 151 -4.08 -6.38 10.01
N ALA A 152 -4.40 -7.47 10.71
CA ALA A 152 -5.13 -7.38 11.98
C ALA A 152 -4.33 -6.59 13.02
N ILE A 153 -3.02 -6.81 13.11
CA ILE A 153 -2.13 -6.05 13.98
C ILE A 153 -2.11 -4.57 13.59
N LEU A 154 -1.95 -4.25 12.30
CA LEU A 154 -1.96 -2.87 11.81
C LEU A 154 -3.29 -2.16 12.11
N PHE A 155 -4.42 -2.86 11.98
CA PHE A 155 -5.73 -2.31 12.33
C PHE A 155 -5.83 -1.98 13.84
N ILE A 156 -5.40 -2.90 14.71
CA ILE A 156 -5.39 -2.67 16.16
C ILE A 156 -4.47 -1.50 16.53
N LEU A 157 -3.25 -1.48 15.97
CA LEU A 157 -2.29 -0.40 16.22
C LEU A 157 -2.83 0.94 15.72
N MET A 158 -3.47 1.00 14.56
CA MET A 158 -4.13 2.19 14.05
C MET A 158 -5.15 2.76 15.04
N LEU A 159 -6.03 1.92 15.61
CA LEU A 159 -7.00 2.33 16.62
C LEU A 159 -6.32 2.86 17.88
N VAL A 160 -5.38 2.09 18.43
CA VAL A 160 -4.67 2.45 19.67
C VAL A 160 -3.94 3.77 19.52
N PHE A 161 -3.18 3.94 18.43
CA PHE A 161 -2.38 5.14 18.21
C PHE A 161 -3.23 6.38 17.94
N THR A 162 -4.34 6.22 17.22
CA THR A 162 -5.26 7.35 17.00
C THR A 162 -5.89 7.80 18.32
N ILE A 163 -6.33 6.87 19.17
CA ILE A 163 -6.93 7.19 20.48
C ILE A 163 -5.92 7.91 21.39
N LEU A 164 -4.67 7.42 21.43
CA LEU A 164 -3.65 7.96 22.32
C LEU A 164 -3.07 9.30 21.84
N PHE A 165 -2.88 9.47 20.54
CA PHE A 165 -2.06 10.57 20.01
C PHE A 165 -2.80 11.52 19.06
N ALA A 166 -3.98 11.18 18.56
CA ALA A 166 -4.66 11.96 17.53
C ALA A 166 -6.20 11.82 17.60
N PHE A 167 -6.77 11.83 18.81
CA PHE A 167 -8.19 11.54 19.02
C PHE A 167 -9.12 12.46 18.23
N GLN A 168 -8.74 13.73 18.03
CA GLN A 168 -9.54 14.67 17.23
C GLN A 168 -9.69 14.26 15.75
N PHE A 169 -8.86 13.34 15.27
CA PHE A 169 -8.89 12.82 13.89
C PHE A 169 -9.49 11.42 13.79
N ILE A 170 -10.11 10.91 14.87
CA ILE A 170 -10.68 9.54 14.92
C ILE A 170 -11.68 9.26 13.80
N PHE A 171 -12.40 10.27 13.30
CA PHE A 171 -13.36 10.11 12.21
C PHE A 171 -12.70 9.65 10.90
N ILE A 172 -11.40 9.93 10.69
CA ILE A 172 -10.68 9.52 9.48
C ILE A 172 -10.64 7.98 9.37
N ILE A 173 -10.66 7.26 10.49
CA ILE A 173 -10.69 5.79 10.52
C ILE A 173 -11.91 5.23 9.77
N THR A 174 -13.01 5.98 9.64
CA THR A 174 -14.18 5.52 8.87
C THR A 174 -13.84 5.19 7.40
N LEU A 175 -12.83 5.87 6.82
CA LEU A 175 -12.35 5.59 5.46
C LEU A 175 -11.72 4.19 5.33
N TYR A 176 -11.16 3.64 6.42
CA TYR A 176 -10.66 2.26 6.44
C TYR A 176 -11.77 1.27 6.07
N PHE A 177 -12.96 1.43 6.65
CA PHE A 177 -14.08 0.51 6.38
C PHE A 177 -14.59 0.61 4.95
N VAL A 178 -14.51 1.79 4.32
CA VAL A 178 -14.83 1.97 2.90
C VAL A 178 -13.85 1.18 2.02
N GLY A 179 -12.55 1.30 2.29
CA GLY A 179 -11.53 0.52 1.58
C GLY A 179 -11.70 -0.99 1.78
N LEU A 180 -11.98 -1.40 3.02
CA LEU A 180 -12.17 -2.81 3.38
C LEU A 180 -13.40 -3.39 2.66
N PHE A 181 -14.51 -2.65 2.64
CA PHE A 181 -15.72 -3.05 1.94
C PHE A 181 -15.48 -3.26 0.44
N PHE A 182 -14.79 -2.33 -0.22
CA PHE A 182 -14.43 -2.46 -1.63
C PHE A 182 -13.58 -3.71 -1.86
N HIS A 183 -12.58 -3.91 -1.00
CA HIS A 183 -11.64 -5.00 -1.12
C HIS A 183 -12.31 -6.38 -0.94
N LEU A 184 -13.09 -6.56 0.13
CA LEU A 184 -13.83 -7.80 0.38
C LEU A 184 -14.86 -8.07 -0.72
N THR A 185 -15.55 -7.04 -1.21
CA THR A 185 -16.51 -7.18 -2.32
C THR A 185 -15.82 -7.71 -3.58
N ARG A 186 -14.61 -7.21 -3.90
CA ARG A 186 -13.80 -7.71 -5.01
C ARG A 186 -13.40 -9.17 -4.78
N HIS A 187 -12.85 -9.50 -3.61
CA HIS A 187 -12.46 -10.87 -3.26
C HIS A 187 -13.60 -11.86 -3.45
N TYR A 188 -14.76 -11.60 -2.85
CA TYR A 188 -15.91 -12.51 -2.95
C TYR A 188 -16.45 -12.63 -4.39
N LYS A 189 -16.40 -11.55 -5.18
CA LYS A 189 -16.77 -11.60 -6.61
C LYS A 189 -15.82 -12.49 -7.41
N ILE A 190 -14.51 -12.35 -7.18
CA ILE A 190 -13.46 -13.16 -7.84
C ILE A 190 -13.62 -14.63 -7.46
N LYS A 191 -13.72 -14.92 -6.15
CA LYS A 191 -13.94 -16.27 -5.62
C LYS A 191 -15.18 -16.94 -6.21
N ARG A 192 -16.30 -16.20 -6.31
CA ARG A 192 -17.54 -16.71 -6.91
C ARG A 192 -17.37 -17.01 -8.41
N SER A 193 -16.61 -16.18 -9.15
CA SER A 193 -16.36 -16.45 -10.57
C SER A 193 -15.48 -17.67 -10.83
N GLU A 194 -14.62 -18.06 -9.89
CA GLU A 194 -13.83 -19.30 -10.02
C GLU A 194 -14.67 -20.55 -9.68
N SER A 195 -15.65 -20.44 -8.77
CA SER A 195 -16.52 -21.56 -8.36
C SER A 195 -17.60 -21.98 -9.36
N LYS A 196 -17.93 -21.11 -10.32
CA LYS A 196 -18.87 -21.38 -11.43
C LYS A 196 -18.08 -21.70 -12.67
#